data_AF-A0A8J6T0F5-F1
#
_entry.id   AF-A0A8J6T0F5-F1
#
_cell.length_a   1.000
_cell.length_b   1.000
_cell.length_c   1.000
_cell.angle_alpha   90.00
_cell.angle_beta   90.00
_cell.angle_gamma   90.00
#
_symmetry.space_group_name_H-M   'P 1'
#
loop_
_entity.id
_entity.type
_entity.pdbx_description
1 polymer ?
#
loop_
_entity_poly.entity_id
_entity_poly.type
_entity_poly.pdbx_seq_one_letter_code
_entity_poly.pdbx_strand_id
1 'polypeptide(L)' 'MRWLVYIIFAVIYLLITFFGIGPVLMADGSNQERIITLLIVLVIYVLVTLALRFIIKKMDRN' A
#
# COMPACT_ATOMS: atom_id res chain seq x y z
N MET A 1 -11.05 -17.72 -7.18
CA MET A 1 -10.32 -16.54 -7.71
C MET A 1 -10.18 -15.41 -6.70
N ARG A 2 -11.18 -15.06 -5.88
CA ARG A 2 -11.10 -13.96 -4.90
C ARG A 2 -9.94 -14.12 -3.90
N TRP A 3 -9.70 -15.33 -3.41
CA TRP A 3 -8.55 -15.65 -2.54
C TRP A 3 -7.21 -15.31 -3.17
N LEU A 4 -7.03 -15.54 -4.47
CA LEU A 4 -5.80 -15.21 -5.19
C LEU A 4 -5.59 -13.69 -5.27
N VAL A 5 -6.67 -12.92 -5.47
CA VAL A 5 -6.62 -11.45 -5.40
C VAL A 5 -6.21 -10.99 -4.00
N TYR A 6 -6.80 -11.56 -2.94
CA TYR A 6 -6.40 -11.21 -1.57
C TYR A 6 -4.95 -11.56 -1.27
N ILE A 7 -4.44 -12.70 -1.73
CA ILE A 7 -3.03 -13.08 -1.56
C ILE A 7 -2.11 -12.09 -2.28
N ILE A 8 -2.41 -11.74 -3.53
CA ILE A 8 -1.62 -10.76 -4.29
C ILE A 8 -1.61 -9.42 -3.58
N PHE A 9 -2.77 -8.91 -3.15
CA PHE A 9 -2.84 -7.63 -2.45
C PHE A 9 -2.17 -7.68 -1.07
N ALA A 10 -2.23 -8.81 -0.36
CA ALA A 10 -1.49 -8.99 0.89
C ALA A 10 0.02 -8.88 0.67
N VAL A 11 0.56 -9.51 -0.39
CA VAL A 11 1.97 -9.36 -0.77
C VAL A 11 2.29 -7.91 -1.13
N ILE A 12 1.44 -7.23 -1.90
CA ILE A 12 1.62 -5.82 -2.23
C ILE A 12 1.66 -4.95 -0.97
N TYR A 13 0.75 -5.13 -0.02
CA TYR A 13 0.77 -4.41 1.26
C TYR A 13 2.02 -4.69 2.07
N LEU A 14 2.48 -5.94 2.08
CA LEU A 14 3.71 -6.32 2.77
C LEU A 14 4.91 -5.59 2.15
N LEU A 15 5.01 -5.55 0.82
CA LEU A 15 6.05 -4.80 0.12
C LEU A 15 5.96 -3.29 0.43
N ILE A 16 4.78 -2.68 0.38
CA ILE A 16 4.61 -1.25 0.72
C ILE A 16 5.00 -0.98 2.18
N THR A 17 4.72 -1.91 3.09
CA THR A 17 5.09 -1.76 4.50
C THR A 17 6.61 -1.79 4.65
N PHE A 18 7.27 -2.81 4.09
CA PHE A 18 8.73 -2.94 4.20
C PHE A 18 9.48 -1.84 3.45
N PHE A 19 9.09 -1.54 2.21
CA PHE A 19 9.80 -0.58 1.36
C PHE A 19 9.29 0.85 1.48
N GLY A 20 8.11 1.08 2.04
CA GLY A 20 7.55 2.41 2.28
C GLY A 20 7.79 2.88 3.71
N ILE A 21 7.24 2.16 4.70
CA ILE A 21 7.38 2.54 6.11
C ILE A 21 8.81 2.28 6.62
N GLY A 22 9.45 1.20 6.18
CA GLY A 22 10.84 0.88 6.57
C GLY A 22 11.81 2.06 6.38
N PRO A 23 11.92 2.64 5.17
CA PRO A 23 12.75 3.83 4.94
C PRO A 23 12.31 5.04 5.76
N VAL A 24 11.01 5.27 5.98
CA VAL A 24 10.57 6.38 6.85
C VAL A 24 11.11 6.22 8.27
N LEU A 25 11.22 5.00 8.79
CA LEU A 25 11.71 4.73 10.15
C LEU A 25 13.25 4.74 10.23
N MET A 26 13.93 4.31 9.17
CA MET A 26 15.37 4.03 9.19
C MET A 26 16.22 5.00 8.35
N ALA A 27 15.61 5.91 7.57
CA ALA A 27 16.36 6.89 6.80
C ALA A 27 17.00 7.94 7.71
N ASP A 28 18.26 8.26 7.41
CA ASP A 28 19.05 9.33 8.03
C ASP A 28 18.71 10.73 7.46
N GLY A 29 17.57 10.84 6.78
CA GLY A 29 17.08 12.09 6.22
C GLY A 29 16.48 13.01 7.29
N SER A 30 16.31 14.28 6.94
CA SER A 30 15.66 15.26 7.81
C SER A 30 14.21 14.84 8.15
N ASN A 31 13.69 15.33 9.28
CA ASN A 31 12.31 15.07 9.68
C ASN A 31 11.30 15.48 8.59
N GLN A 32 11.60 16.53 7.83
CA GLN A 32 10.75 16.99 6.72
C GLN A 32 10.69 15.96 5.59
N GLU A 33 11.83 15.41 5.15
CA GLU A 33 11.89 14.39 4.10
C GLU A 33 11.17 13.10 4.53
N ARG A 34 11.31 12.72 5.79
CA ARG A 34 10.62 11.55 6.37
C ARG A 34 9.11 11.73 6.38
N ILE A 35 8.61 12.92 6.75
CA ILE A 35 7.18 13.24 6.73
C ILE A 35 6.64 13.22 5.29
N ILE A 36 7.36 13.81 4.33
CA ILE A 36 6.96 13.79 2.92
C ILE A 36 6.89 12.34 2.41
N THR A 37 7.90 11.53 2.70
CA THR A 37 7.93 10.10 2.33
C THR A 37 6.76 9.36 2.96
N LEU A 38 6.46 9.60 4.24
CA LEU A 38 5.32 9.00 4.93
C LEU A 38 3.99 9.38 4.26
N LEU A 39 3.80 10.65 3.90
CA LEU A 39 2.58 11.11 3.21
C LEU A 39 2.41 10.41 1.86
N ILE A 40 3.49 10.25 1.09
CA ILE A 40 3.47 9.52 -0.18
C ILE A 40 3.07 8.06 0.04
N VAL A 41 3.66 7.39 1.04
CA VAL A 41 3.35 5.99 1.38
C VAL A 41 1.88 5.84 1.79
N LEU A 42 1.34 6.77 2.58
CA LEU A 42 -0.08 6.77 2.96
C LEU A 42 -1.01 6.94 1.74
N VAL A 43 -0.68 7.82 0.81
CA VAL A 43 -1.44 7.96 -0.45
C VAL A 43 -1.42 6.65 -1.24
N ILE A 44 -0.26 5.98 -1.32
CA ILE A 44 -0.16 4.67 -1.99
C ILE A 44 -1.06 3.64 -1.31
N TYR A 45 -1.09 3.56 0.03
CA TYR A 45 -2.02 2.67 0.74
C TYR A 45 -3.48 2.93 0.39
N VAL A 46 -3.88 4.20 0.34
CA VAL A 46 -5.26 4.58 -0.02
C VAL A 46 -5.57 4.11 -1.44
N LEU A 47 -4.70 4.41 -2.42
CA LEU A 47 -4.90 4.03 -3.82
C LEU A 47 -4.99 2.50 -3.99
N VAL A 48 -4.10 1.75 -3.36
CA VAL A 48 -4.10 0.27 -3.42
C VAL A 48 -5.37 -0.29 -2.76
N THR A 49 -5.80 0.29 -1.64
CA THR A 49 -7.05 -0.13 -0.97
C THR A 49 -8.28 0.13 -1.84
N LEU A 50 -8.35 1.29 -2.49
CA LEU A 50 -9.41 1.62 -3.42
C LEU A 50 -9.41 0.68 -4.63
N ALA A 51 -8.23 0.34 -5.17
CA ALA A 51 -8.08 -0.61 -6.26
C ALA A 51 -8.59 -2.00 -5.87
N LEU A 52 -8.19 -2.53 -4.70
CA LEU A 52 -8.70 -3.79 -4.18
C LEU A 52 -10.22 -3.78 -4.07
N ARG A 53 -10.78 -2.72 -3.45
CA ARG A 53 -12.23 -2.58 -3.28
C ARG A 53 -12.96 -2.56 -4.62
N PHE A 54 -12.42 -1.85 -5.61
CA PHE A 54 -13.01 -1.78 -6.95
C PHE A 54 -12.97 -3.13 -7.66
N ILE A 55 -11.84 -3.84 -7.61
CA ILE A 55 -11.67 -5.16 -8.22
C ILE A 55 -12.63 -6.18 -7.58
N ILE A 56 -12.68 -6.25 -6.26
CA ILE A 56 -13.57 -7.17 -5.55
C ILE A 56 -15.04 -6.86 -5.84
N LYS A 57 -15.43 -5.57 -5.85
CA LYS A 57 -16.79 -5.16 -6.21
C LYS A 57 -17.15 -5.52 -7.66
N LYS A 58 -16.20 -5.40 -8.59
CA LYS A 58 -16.40 -5.77 -9.99
C LYS A 58 -16.56 -7.28 -10.14
N MET A 59 -15.80 -8.08 -9.39
CA MET A 59 -15.91 -9.54 -9.38
C MET A 59 -17.23 -10.03 -8.78
N ASP A 60 -17.85 -9.31 -7.85
CA ASP A 60 -19.15 -9.69 -7.27
C ASP A 60 -20.35 -9.35 -8.16
N ARG A 61 -20.17 -8.41 -9.10
CA ARG A 61 -21.23 -7.99 -10.02
C ARG A 61 -21.31 -8.89 -11.26
N ASN A 62 -20.34 -9.80 -11.44
CA ASN A 62 -20.10 -10.58 -12.65
C ASN A 62 -20.23 -12.07 -12.36
#